data_AF-A0A846G8P9-F1
#
_entry.id   AF-A0A846G8P9-F1
#
_cell.length_a   1.000
_cell.length_b   1.000
_cell.length_c   1.000
_cell.angle_alpha   90.00
_cell.angle_beta   90.00
_cell.angle_gamma   90.00
#
_symmetry.space_group_name_H-M   'P 1'
#
loop_
_entity.id
_entity.type
_entity.pdbx_description
1 polymer ?
#
loop_
_entity_poly.entity_id
_entity_poly.type
_entity_poly.pdbx_seq_one_letter_code
_entity_poly.pdbx_strand_id
1 'polypeptide(L)'
;MAVSEDYGRVDFELILNIYNRLILEFSGGIIRDMQRCPKCNSEKLMHNVRIIDRGHNDWIKSLEVEVFTKPDAIFFKGSHREALEATICGKCGHTELTVTNPDKLYQAYLESQRNSI
;
A
#
# COMPACT_ATOMS: atom_id res chain seq x y z
N MET A 1 25.19 45.75 36.97
CA MET A 1 25.25 45.07 35.66
C MET A 1 24.44 43.80 35.81
N ALA A 2 23.17 43.82 35.37
CA ALA A 2 22.29 42.66 35.38
C ALA A 2 21.93 42.39 33.91
N VAL A 3 22.39 41.26 33.39
CA VAL A 3 22.01 40.76 32.07
C VAL A 3 20.85 39.79 32.27
N SER A 4 19.73 40.10 31.63
CA SER A 4 18.47 39.38 31.64
C SER A 4 18.58 38.05 30.88
N GLU A 5 18.38 36.94 31.58
CA GLU A 5 18.08 35.65 30.95
C GLU A 5 16.55 35.50 30.87
N ASP A 6 15.98 35.84 29.71
CA ASP A 6 14.56 35.60 29.43
C ASP A 6 14.45 34.96 28.02
N TYR A 7 15.01 33.76 27.89
CA TYR A 7 14.78 32.92 26.71
C TYR A 7 13.50 32.13 26.94
N GLY A 8 12.48 32.49 26.16
CA GLY A 8 11.07 32.21 26.39
C GLY A 8 10.72 30.75 26.65
N ARG A 9 9.86 30.58 27.65
CA ARG A 9 9.16 29.34 27.98
C ARG A 9 8.27 28.95 26.79
N VAL A 10 8.70 27.96 26.02
CA VAL A 10 7.89 27.41 24.93
C VAL A 10 6.68 26.71 25.55
N ASP A 11 5.49 27.15 25.17
CA ASP A 11 4.24 26.54 25.63
C ASP A 11 4.06 25.17 24.96
N PHE A 12 4.12 24.11 25.76
CA PHE A 12 3.95 22.74 25.29
C PHE A 12 2.58 22.52 24.63
N GLU A 13 1.53 23.21 25.08
CA GLU A 13 0.20 23.14 24.48
C GLU A 13 0.20 23.75 23.07
N LEU A 14 0.95 24.83 22.86
CA LEU A 14 1.08 25.44 21.53
C LEU A 14 1.81 24.50 20.57
N ILE A 15 2.87 23.82 21.02
CA ILE A 15 3.60 22.83 20.20
C ILE A 15 2.69 21.64 19.86
N LEU A 16 2.00 21.07 20.84
CA LEU A 16 1.06 19.96 20.64
C LEU A 16 -0.05 20.32 19.65
N ASN A 17 -0.60 21.52 19.75
CA ASN A 17 -1.64 22.00 18.83
C ASN A 17 -1.13 22.20 17.41
N ILE A 18 0.08 22.75 17.22
CA ILE A 18 0.70 22.90 15.89
C ILE A 18 0.95 21.52 15.27
N TYR A 19 1.48 20.57 16.05
CA TYR A 19 1.71 19.20 15.58
C TYR A 19 0.41 18.49 15.19
N ASN A 20 -0.62 18.55 16.04
CA ASN A 20 -1.92 17.95 15.75
C ASN A 20 -2.57 18.55 14.50
N ARG A 21 -2.48 19.87 14.32
CA ARG A 21 -3.02 20.55 13.15
C ARG A 21 -2.29 20.14 11.87
N LEU A 22 -0.96 20.09 11.90
CA LEU A 22 -0.15 19.61 10.76
C LEU A 22 -0.49 18.16 10.41
N ILE A 23 -0.65 17.28 11.40
CA ILE A 23 -1.04 15.88 11.17
C ILE A 23 -2.43 15.80 10.54
N LEU A 24 -3.41 16.59 10.99
CA LEU A 24 -4.77 16.60 10.44
C LEU A 24 -4.81 17.15 9.00
N GLU A 25 -4.03 18.19 8.71
CA GLU A 25 -3.93 18.76 7.35
C GLU A 25 -3.22 17.79 6.38
N PHE A 26 -2.13 17.14 6.80
CA PHE A 26 -1.41 16.14 6.00
C PHE A 26 -2.21 14.84 5.81
N SER A 27 -2.77 14.28 6.88
CA SER A 27 -3.61 13.08 6.79
C SER A 27 -4.87 13.35 5.97
N GLY A 28 -5.47 14.54 6.10
CA GLY A 28 -6.60 14.95 5.28
C GLY A 28 -6.28 14.95 3.78
N GLY A 29 -5.08 15.37 3.38
CA GLY A 29 -4.61 15.29 1.99
C GLY A 29 -4.38 13.84 1.52
N ILE A 30 -3.63 13.06 2.30
CA ILE A 30 -3.29 11.67 1.97
C ILE A 30 -4.54 10.76 1.89
N ILE A 31 -5.49 10.94 2.82
CA ILE A 31 -6.76 10.20 2.83
C ILE A 31 -7.64 10.61 1.63
N ARG A 32 -7.63 11.89 1.23
CA ARG A 32 -8.42 12.39 0.09
C ARG A 32 -7.92 11.85 -1.25
N ASP A 33 -6.62 11.71 -1.44
CA ASP A 33 -6.05 11.18 -2.67
C ASP A 33 -6.36 9.68 -2.84
N MET A 34 -6.40 8.91 -1.75
CA MET A 34 -6.84 7.50 -1.76
C MET A 34 -8.34 7.30 -2.05
N GLN A 35 -9.16 8.36 -1.99
CA GLN A 35 -10.61 8.29 -2.22
C GLN A 35 -11.03 8.79 -3.62
N ARG A 36 -10.07 9.15 -4.49
CA ARG A 36 -10.35 9.62 -5.86
C ARG A 36 -9.57 8.83 -6.88
N CYS A 37 -10.15 8.66 -8.05
CA CYS A 37 -9.48 8.03 -9.18
C CYS A 37 -8.26 8.86 -9.62
N PRO A 38 -7.04 8.30 -9.62
CA PRO A 38 -5.83 9.05 -9.98
C PRO A 38 -5.81 9.49 -11.45
N LYS A 39 -6.62 8.86 -12.31
CA LYS A 39 -6.73 9.18 -13.74
C LYS A 39 -7.73 10.30 -14.06
N CYS A 40 -8.85 10.38 -13.34
CA CYS A 40 -9.96 11.30 -13.71
C CYS A 40 -10.56 12.10 -12.55
N ASN A 41 -9.97 11.98 -11.35
CA ASN A 41 -10.34 12.65 -10.11
C ASN A 41 -11.76 12.37 -9.59
N SER A 42 -12.42 11.34 -10.11
CA SER A 42 -13.76 10.94 -9.68
C SER A 42 -13.73 10.16 -8.37
N GLU A 43 -14.72 10.39 -7.50
CA GLU A 43 -14.96 9.63 -6.27
C GLU A 43 -15.68 8.29 -6.50
N LYS A 44 -16.06 7.97 -7.75
CA LYS A 44 -16.75 6.71 -8.08
C LYS A 44 -15.74 5.57 -8.11
N LEU A 45 -15.36 5.05 -6.95
CA LEU A 45 -14.44 3.93 -6.78
C LEU A 45 -15.16 2.69 -6.23
N MET A 46 -14.84 1.54 -6.79
CA MET A 46 -15.23 0.21 -6.30
C MET A 46 -13.97 -0.45 -5.75
N HIS A 47 -13.84 -0.55 -4.44
CA HIS A 47 -12.67 -1.13 -3.76
C HIS A 47 -12.83 -2.63 -3.51
N ASN A 48 -11.71 -3.31 -3.27
CA ASN A 48 -11.62 -4.73 -2.89
C ASN A 48 -12.40 -5.65 -3.85
N VAL A 49 -12.42 -5.29 -5.15
CA VAL A 49 -13.11 -6.07 -6.16
C VAL A 49 -12.27 -7.31 -6.45
N ARG A 50 -12.84 -8.48 -6.17
CA ARG A 50 -12.20 -9.75 -6.48
C ARG A 50 -12.06 -9.93 -7.99
N ILE A 51 -10.86 -10.26 -8.43
CA ILE A 51 -10.56 -10.59 -9.83
C ILE A 51 -10.61 -12.11 -9.96
N ILE A 52 -11.36 -12.60 -10.95
CA ILE A 52 -11.52 -14.02 -11.19
C ILE A 52 -10.60 -14.44 -12.33
N ASP A 53 -9.70 -15.38 -12.03
CA ASP A 53 -8.97 -16.15 -13.02
C ASP A 53 -9.75 -17.44 -13.33
N ARG A 54 -9.96 -17.71 -14.62
CA ARG A 54 -10.64 -18.91 -15.11
C ARG A 54 -9.59 -19.83 -15.70
N GLY A 55 -9.24 -20.86 -14.92
CA GLY A 55 -8.30 -21.89 -15.36
C GLY A 55 -8.91 -22.90 -16.31
N HIS A 56 -8.14 -23.93 -16.64
CA HIS A 56 -8.63 -25.07 -17.40
C HIS A 56 -9.84 -25.73 -16.70
N ASN A 57 -10.79 -26.25 -17.47
CA ASN A 57 -12.05 -26.85 -16.99
C ASN A 57 -13.01 -25.90 -16.22
N ASP A 58 -12.98 -24.59 -16.51
CA ASP A 58 -13.84 -23.59 -15.86
C ASP A 58 -13.64 -23.48 -14.32
N TRP A 59 -12.47 -23.88 -13.82
CA TRP A 59 -12.14 -23.68 -12.41
C TRP A 59 -11.97 -22.20 -12.11
N ILE A 60 -12.84 -21.70 -11.22
CA ILE A 60 -12.86 -20.31 -10.77
C ILE A 60 -11.97 -20.16 -9.55
N LYS A 61 -10.92 -19.33 -9.65
CA LYS A 61 -10.10 -18.92 -8.52
C LYS A 61 -9.87 -17.41 -8.54
N SER A 62 -9.35 -16.88 -7.44
CA SER A 62 -8.85 -15.49 -7.45
C SER A 62 -7.62 -15.42 -8.36
N LEU A 63 -7.45 -14.31 -9.07
CA LEU A 63 -6.18 -14.01 -9.72
C LEU A 63 -5.12 -13.80 -8.63
N GLU A 64 -3.94 -14.38 -8.82
CA GLU A 64 -2.83 -14.37 -7.86
C GLU A 64 -1.54 -13.89 -8.52
N VAL A 65 -0.64 -13.34 -7.73
CA VAL A 65 0.77 -13.11 -8.09
C VAL A 65 1.62 -14.12 -7.35
N GLU A 66 2.69 -14.59 -8.01
CA GLU A 66 3.62 -15.56 -7.44
C GLU A 66 5.05 -15.01 -7.43
N VAL A 67 5.75 -15.23 -6.31
CA VAL A 67 7.19 -15.01 -6.16
C VAL A 67 7.84 -16.33 -5.78
N PHE A 68 8.84 -16.75 -6.56
CA PHE A 68 9.66 -17.91 -6.25
C PHE A 68 10.78 -17.53 -5.28
N THR A 69 10.89 -18.21 -4.15
CA THR A 69 11.92 -17.89 -3.13
C THR A 69 13.30 -18.45 -3.48
N LYS A 70 13.38 -19.43 -4.38
CA LYS A 70 14.62 -19.94 -4.98
C LYS A 70 14.42 -20.10 -6.49
N PRO A 71 14.53 -19.01 -7.27
CA PRO A 71 14.20 -19.05 -8.70
C PRO A 71 15.08 -20.03 -9.49
N ASP A 72 16.34 -20.20 -9.07
CA ASP A 72 17.37 -20.99 -9.74
C ASP A 72 17.43 -22.47 -9.30
N ALA A 73 16.64 -22.87 -8.30
CA ALA A 73 16.65 -24.25 -7.81
C ALA A 73 15.96 -25.21 -8.79
N ILE A 74 16.59 -26.33 -9.14
CA ILE A 74 15.98 -27.34 -10.02
C ILE A 74 14.84 -28.11 -9.30
N PHE A 75 14.96 -28.29 -7.98
CA PHE A 75 13.95 -28.93 -7.13
C PHE A 75 13.59 -28.03 -5.92
N PHE A 76 12.34 -28.07 -5.47
CA PHE A 76 11.83 -27.33 -4.30
C PHE A 76 12.09 -25.82 -4.33
N LYS A 77 11.69 -25.17 -5.43
CA LYS A 77 11.85 -23.71 -5.61
C LYS A 77 11.28 -22.88 -4.47
N GLY A 78 10.24 -23.38 -3.79
CA GLY A 78 9.46 -22.60 -2.83
C GLY A 78 8.76 -21.44 -3.56
N SER A 79 7.48 -21.25 -3.30
CA SER A 79 6.82 -20.06 -3.82
C SER A 79 5.83 -19.52 -2.81
N HIS A 80 5.70 -18.21 -2.86
CA HIS A 80 4.71 -17.48 -2.11
C HIS A 80 3.73 -16.86 -3.10
N ARG A 81 2.44 -17.04 -2.83
CA ARG A 81 1.35 -16.54 -3.65
C ARG A 81 0.43 -15.69 -2.83
N GLU A 82 0.01 -14.57 -3.39
CA GLU A 82 -0.97 -13.68 -2.79
C GLU A 82 -2.03 -13.32 -3.83
N ALA A 83 -3.28 -13.21 -3.38
CA ALA A 83 -4.38 -12.84 -4.24
C ALA A 83 -4.30 -11.36 -4.61
N LEU A 84 -4.78 -11.04 -5.81
CA LEU A 84 -4.98 -9.67 -6.26
C LEU A 84 -6.44 -9.23 -6.04
N GLU A 85 -6.57 -8.01 -5.56
CA GLU A 85 -7.80 -7.25 -5.53
C GLU A 85 -7.68 -6.04 -6.44
N ALA A 86 -8.81 -5.56 -6.95
CA ALA A 86 -8.89 -4.38 -7.78
C ALA A 86 -9.61 -3.23 -7.08
N THR A 87 -9.09 -2.02 -7.29
CA THR A 87 -9.87 -0.79 -7.15
C THR A 87 -10.21 -0.27 -8.53
N ILE A 88 -11.50 -0.17 -8.85
CA ILE A 88 -11.98 0.18 -10.20
C ILE A 88 -12.77 1.50 -10.15
N CYS A 89 -12.39 2.45 -11.00
CA CYS A 89 -13.15 3.68 -11.17
C CYS A 89 -14.41 3.45 -12.02
N GLY A 90 -15.58 3.63 -11.43
CA GLY A 90 -16.88 3.56 -12.12
C GLY A 90 -17.16 4.68 -13.11
N LYS A 91 -16.32 5.74 -13.19
CA LYS A 91 -16.45 6.81 -14.20
C LYS A 91 -15.63 6.52 -15.46
N CYS A 92 -14.34 6.21 -15.30
CA CYS A 92 -13.40 6.11 -16.42
C CYS A 92 -12.80 4.71 -16.64
N GLY A 93 -13.14 3.73 -15.79
CA GLY A 93 -12.66 2.35 -15.90
C GLY A 93 -11.18 2.15 -15.54
N HIS A 94 -10.49 3.16 -14.99
CA HIS A 94 -9.15 2.96 -14.46
C HIS A 94 -9.17 1.91 -13.35
N THR A 95 -8.26 0.96 -13.42
CA THR A 95 -8.16 -0.18 -12.51
C THR A 95 -6.76 -0.22 -11.92
N GLU A 96 -6.69 -0.18 -10.60
CA GLU A 96 -5.48 -0.41 -9.82
C GLU A 96 -5.56 -1.80 -9.19
N LEU A 97 -4.42 -2.49 -9.11
CA LEU A 97 -4.31 -3.85 -8.57
C LEU A 97 -3.46 -3.83 -7.29
N THR A 98 -3.99 -4.43 -6.23
CA THR A 98 -3.31 -4.53 -4.93
C THR A 98 -3.26 -5.97 -4.47
N VAL A 99 -2.19 -6.34 -3.77
CA VAL A 99 -2.05 -7.67 -3.17
C VAL A 99 -2.67 -7.72 -1.78
N THR A 100 -3.26 -8.85 -1.41
CA THR A 100 -3.92 -9.03 -0.10
C THR A 100 -2.96 -9.03 1.08
N ASN A 101 -1.71 -9.43 0.88
CA ASN A 101 -0.66 -9.39 1.91
C ASN A 101 0.68 -8.89 1.32
N PRO A 102 0.88 -7.57 1.21
CA PRO A 102 2.08 -7.01 0.62
C PRO A 102 3.35 -7.37 1.41
N ASP A 103 3.26 -7.44 2.73
CA ASP A 103 4.42 -7.74 3.59
C ASP A 103 4.97 -9.13 3.31
N LYS A 104 4.11 -10.17 3.31
CA LYS A 104 4.56 -11.54 3.05
C LYS A 104 5.12 -11.70 1.65
N LEU A 105 4.46 -11.10 0.65
CA LEU A 105 4.94 -11.15 -0.73
C LEU A 105 6.31 -10.47 -0.88
N TYR A 106 6.50 -9.31 -0.24
CA TYR A 106 7.77 -8.61 -0.28
C TYR A 106 8.89 -9.35 0.48
N GLN A 107 8.58 -9.99 1.62
CA GLN A 107 9.55 -10.84 2.30
C GLN A 107 9.99 -12.03 1.43
N ALA A 108 9.06 -12.68 0.73
CA ALA A 108 9.39 -13.74 -0.22
C ALA A 108 10.26 -13.22 -1.38
N TYR A 109 10.00 -11.98 -1.85
CA TYR A 109 10.85 -11.33 -2.84
C TYR A 109 12.28 -11.10 -2.32
N LEU A 110 12.45 -10.55 -1.12
CA LEU A 110 13.77 -10.36 -0.51
C LEU A 110 14.51 -11.68 -0.26
N GLU A 111 13.80 -12.76 0.07
CA GLU A 111 14.38 -14.10 0.15
C GLU A 111 14.86 -14.58 -1.22
N SER A 112 14.07 -14.36 -2.28
CA SER A 112 14.47 -14.73 -3.64
C SER A 112 15.77 -14.08 -4.08
N GLN A 113 15.95 -12.80 -3.79
CA GLN A 113 17.17 -12.06 -4.15
C GLN A 113 18.40 -12.56 -3.39
N ARG A 114 18.23 -13.05 -2.15
CA ARG A 114 19.33 -13.62 -1.35
C ARG A 114 19.77 -14.99 -1.82
N ASN A 115 18.86 -15.77 -2.38
CA ASN A 115 19.10 -17.15 -2.82
C ASN A 115 19.60 -17.27 -4.28
N SER A 116 19.73 -16.15 -4.99
CA SER A 116 20.24 -16.07 -6.37
C SER A 116 21.75 -15.71 -6.45
N ILE A 117 22.50 -15.87 -5.36
CA ILE A 117 23.95 -15.67 -5.27
C ILE A 117 24.65 -17.01 -5.04
#